data_AF-A0A8J6FMT7-F1
#
_entry.id   AF-A0A8J6FMT7-F1
#
_cell.length_a   1.000
_cell.length_b   1.000
_cell.length_c   1.000
_cell.angle_alpha   90.00
_cell.angle_beta   90.00
_cell.angle_gamma   90.00
#
_symmetry.space_group_name_H-M   'P 1'
#
loop_
_entity.id
_entity.type
_entity.pdbx_description
1 polymer ?
#
loop_
_entity_poly.entity_id
_entity_poly.type
_entity_poly.pdbx_seq_one_letter_code
_entity_poly.pdbx_strand_id
1 'polypeptide(L)'
;MADSVSAYPITSRRVVRAWQDGSFLCKFRWVHTVKGGRMEEDRSAHGVHDCSENSGAHRECRRRLRSAMETSPYAQLLLHAMKRSGCTVSRDRHFSCEACDGSVSGGFDAETSEIVLCQNNIHSQSHMDRVVTHELIHAFDHCRAHVDWFNNVRHLACSEIRAANLSGDCALTNEISRFNFGLKQHHQDCVRDRALRSILAVRHISREAAAKAVDNVFDSCFNDLEPFGRIPHCKRDADMAYSEFKNRGRYYANF
;
A
#
# COMPACT_ATOMS: atom_id res chain seq x y z
N MET A 1 25.27 4.79 -45.99
CA MET A 1 26.06 5.25 -44.83
C MET A 1 25.09 6.10 -44.02
N ALA A 2 24.29 5.57 -43.08
CA ALA A 2 24.68 5.15 -41.71
C ALA A 2 25.60 6.22 -41.09
N ASP A 3 25.18 6.99 -40.09
CA ASP A 3 24.85 6.47 -38.76
C ASP A 3 23.66 7.13 -38.03
N SER A 4 22.94 6.23 -37.34
CA SER A 4 22.02 6.38 -36.20
C SER A 4 22.73 6.76 -34.90
N VAL A 5 22.03 7.41 -33.93
CA VAL A 5 21.98 7.13 -32.46
C VAL A 5 21.03 8.19 -31.85
N SER A 6 19.76 7.89 -31.59
CA SER A 6 19.17 7.26 -30.38
C SER A 6 18.63 8.30 -29.38
N ALA A 7 17.31 8.41 -29.36
CA ALA A 7 16.56 8.99 -28.26
C ALA A 7 16.67 8.07 -27.05
N TYR A 8 17.18 8.57 -25.92
CA TYR A 8 17.12 7.85 -24.65
C TYR A 8 16.04 8.44 -23.72
N PRO A 9 15.32 7.58 -22.97
CA PRO A 9 14.10 7.92 -22.27
C PRO A 9 14.38 8.57 -20.91
N ILE A 10 13.38 9.32 -20.44
CA ILE A 10 13.32 9.91 -19.10
C ILE A 10 13.31 8.76 -18.08
N THR A 11 14.46 8.50 -17.46
CA THR A 11 14.65 7.43 -16.47
C THR A 11 14.18 7.87 -15.08
N SER A 12 13.28 7.05 -14.50
CA SER A 12 13.25 6.61 -13.09
C SER A 12 13.28 7.69 -12.00
N ARG A 13 12.17 7.83 -11.26
CA ARG A 13 12.17 8.49 -9.93
C ARG A 13 12.76 7.50 -8.92
N ARG A 14 14.08 7.52 -8.85
CA ARG A 14 14.94 6.79 -7.91
C ARG A 14 14.43 6.90 -6.46
N VAL A 15 14.18 5.78 -5.80
CA VAL A 15 14.39 5.64 -4.34
C VAL A 15 15.87 5.89 -4.11
N VAL A 16 16.23 7.11 -3.71
CA VAL A 16 17.65 7.46 -3.52
C VAL A 16 18.15 6.81 -2.24
N ARG A 17 18.67 5.58 -2.35
CA ARG A 17 19.69 5.09 -1.42
C ARG A 17 20.96 5.91 -1.68
N ALA A 18 21.16 7.00 -0.95
CA ALA A 18 22.40 7.76 -1.02
C ALA A 18 23.47 7.06 -0.17
N TRP A 19 24.50 6.50 -0.82
CA TRP A 19 25.76 6.15 -0.16
C TRP A 19 26.56 7.44 0.02
N GLN A 20 26.68 7.93 1.25
CA GLN A 20 27.67 8.92 1.63
C GLN A 20 28.39 8.42 2.88
N ASP A 21 29.72 8.30 2.79
CA ASP A 21 30.64 8.13 3.90
C ASP A 21 30.39 6.92 4.83
N GLY A 22 30.12 5.76 4.25
CA GLY A 22 30.13 4.48 4.99
C GLY A 22 28.99 4.30 6.00
N SER A 23 27.92 5.09 5.90
CA SER A 23 26.71 4.97 6.73
C SER A 23 25.44 5.01 5.87
N PHE A 24 24.48 4.14 6.18
CA PHE A 24 23.18 4.06 5.50
C PHE A 24 22.28 5.21 5.98
N LEU A 25 22.10 6.25 5.16
CA LEU A 25 21.09 7.28 5.38
C LEU A 25 19.79 6.84 4.69
N CYS A 26 18.85 6.27 5.44
CA CYS A 26 17.52 6.00 4.91
C CYS A 26 16.67 7.27 5.02
N LYS A 27 16.61 8.06 3.95
CA LYS A 27 15.60 9.11 3.80
C LYS A 27 14.55 8.65 2.80
N PHE A 28 13.44 8.10 3.28
CA PHE A 28 12.19 8.13 2.53
C PHE A 28 11.63 9.55 2.57
N ARG A 29 12.25 10.45 1.80
CA ARG A 29 11.66 11.75 1.49
C ARG A 29 10.76 11.53 0.28
N TRP A 30 9.45 11.65 0.47
CA TRP A 30 8.53 11.88 -0.65
C TRP A 30 8.93 13.22 -1.27
N VAL A 31 9.76 13.19 -2.32
CA VAL A 31 10.20 14.41 -2.99
C VAL A 31 9.04 14.94 -3.81
N HIS A 32 8.26 15.81 -3.16
CA HIS A 32 7.35 16.73 -3.81
C HIS A 32 8.13 17.60 -4.80
N THR A 33 7.94 17.38 -6.11
CA THR A 33 8.63 18.18 -7.13
C THR A 33 7.91 19.52 -7.27
N VAL A 34 8.38 20.55 -6.57
CA VAL A 34 8.03 21.94 -6.89
C VAL A 34 8.91 22.36 -8.07
N LYS A 35 8.32 22.52 -9.26
CA LYS A 35 9.02 23.15 -10.39
C LYS A 35 8.93 24.67 -10.20
N GLY A 36 10.09 25.30 -10.04
CA GLY A 36 10.26 26.75 -10.14
C GLY A 36 10.27 27.49 -8.81
N GLY A 37 11.45 27.69 -8.24
CA GLY A 37 11.66 28.52 -7.05
C GLY A 37 13.07 28.33 -6.50
N ARG A 38 13.78 29.44 -6.27
CA ARG A 38 15.15 29.53 -5.78
C ARG A 38 15.32 28.69 -4.48
N MET A 39 16.39 27.88 -4.41
CA MET A 39 16.81 27.17 -3.19
C MET A 39 16.92 28.16 -2.03
N GLU A 40 16.09 27.98 -1.00
CA GLU A 40 16.32 28.53 0.33
C GLU A 40 16.57 27.34 1.26
N GLU A 41 17.80 27.27 1.77
CA GLU A 41 18.30 26.19 2.63
C GLU A 41 17.72 26.39 4.03
N ASP A 42 16.59 25.72 4.33
CA ASP A 42 16.04 25.71 5.68
C ASP A 42 16.92 24.86 6.60
N ARG A 43 17.79 25.55 7.34
CA ARG A 43 18.64 25.00 8.40
C ARG A 43 17.82 24.89 9.68
N SER A 44 16.98 23.88 9.79
CA SER A 44 16.48 23.44 11.10
C SER A 44 16.19 21.94 11.12
N ALA A 45 16.55 21.32 12.24
CA ALA A 45 16.46 19.88 12.57
C ALA A 45 17.50 18.93 11.92
N HIS A 46 18.76 19.03 12.33
CA HIS A 46 19.68 17.88 12.32
C HIS A 46 19.39 16.97 13.52
N GLY A 47 18.41 16.08 13.38
CA GLY A 47 18.29 14.88 14.21
C GLY A 47 18.82 13.70 13.43
N VAL A 48 20.05 13.27 13.70
CA VAL A 48 20.61 12.04 13.12
C VAL A 48 19.90 10.87 13.78
N HIS A 49 18.84 10.35 13.16
CA HIS A 49 18.19 9.12 13.61
C HIS A 49 18.94 7.92 13.05
N ASP A 50 19.53 7.14 13.96
CA ASP A 50 20.25 5.89 13.67
C ASP A 50 19.34 4.89 12.96
N CYS A 51 19.60 4.68 11.65
CA CYS A 51 18.93 3.70 10.80
C CYS A 51 19.56 2.31 10.96
N SER A 52 19.85 1.90 12.19
CA SER A 52 20.41 0.58 12.46
C SER A 52 19.37 -0.50 12.16
N GLU A 53 19.72 -1.42 11.24
CA GLU A 53 19.05 -2.73 11.03
C GLU A 53 18.92 -3.53 12.35
N ASN A 54 19.64 -3.11 13.40
CA ASN A 54 19.67 -3.70 14.72
C ASN A 54 19.07 -2.81 15.83
N SER A 55 18.26 -1.80 15.46
CA SER A 55 17.47 -1.05 16.43
C SER A 55 16.31 -1.90 16.99
N GLY A 56 15.86 -1.59 18.22
CA GLY A 56 14.72 -2.28 18.83
C GLY A 56 13.43 -2.14 18.00
N ALA A 57 13.23 -0.97 17.39
CA ALA A 57 12.11 -0.69 16.50
C ALA A 57 12.13 -1.53 15.22
N HIS A 58 13.31 -1.68 14.59
CA HIS A 58 13.46 -2.50 13.38
C HIS A 58 13.18 -3.97 13.66
N ARG A 59 13.75 -4.52 14.75
CA ARG A 59 13.46 -5.92 15.15
C ARG A 59 11.98 -6.14 15.42
N GLU A 60 11.33 -5.19 16.08
CA GLU A 60 9.90 -5.27 16.36
C GLU A 60 9.05 -5.20 15.09
N CYS A 61 9.40 -4.31 14.15
CA CYS A 61 8.76 -4.26 12.83
C CYS A 61 8.89 -5.60 12.09
N ARG A 62 10.10 -6.16 12.01
CA ARG A 62 10.34 -7.47 11.37
C ARG A 62 9.57 -8.61 12.06
N ARG A 63 9.49 -8.60 13.39
CA ARG A 63 8.72 -9.57 14.18
C ARG A 63 7.22 -9.46 13.88
N ARG A 64 6.66 -8.26 13.89
CA ARG A 64 5.24 -8.01 13.59
C ARG A 64 4.90 -8.35 12.14
N LEU A 65 5.76 -7.98 11.19
CA LEU A 65 5.63 -8.35 9.78
C LEU A 65 5.59 -9.87 9.62
N ARG A 66 6.53 -10.59 10.27
CA ARG A 66 6.53 -12.07 10.24
C ARG A 66 5.18 -12.62 10.72
N SER A 67 4.69 -12.14 11.86
CA SER A 67 3.40 -12.52 12.41
C SER A 67 2.25 -12.19 11.46
N ALA A 68 2.25 -11.02 10.83
CA ALA A 68 1.20 -10.61 9.89
C ALA A 68 1.12 -11.59 8.71
N MET A 69 2.27 -11.91 8.10
CA MET A 69 2.32 -12.84 6.97
C MET A 69 1.94 -14.28 7.35
N GLU A 70 2.23 -14.71 8.58
CA GLU A 70 1.99 -16.08 9.05
C GLU A 70 0.59 -16.30 9.63
N THR A 71 -0.06 -15.26 10.14
CA THR A 71 -1.28 -15.41 10.96
C THR A 71 -2.45 -14.55 10.51
N SER A 72 -2.23 -13.52 9.69
CA SER A 72 -3.34 -12.73 9.14
C SER A 72 -3.98 -13.46 7.96
N PRO A 73 -5.27 -13.84 8.04
CA PRO A 73 -5.96 -14.46 6.90
C PRO A 73 -6.01 -13.52 5.69
N TYR A 74 -6.00 -12.21 5.91
CA TYR A 74 -5.94 -11.22 4.84
C TYR A 74 -4.63 -11.33 4.05
N ALA A 75 -3.50 -11.25 4.74
CA ALA A 75 -2.18 -11.33 4.12
C ALA A 75 -1.95 -12.68 3.46
N GLN A 76 -2.33 -13.79 4.12
CA GLN A 76 -2.21 -15.13 3.54
C GLN A 76 -3.01 -15.29 2.24
N LEU A 77 -4.24 -14.78 2.20
CA LEU A 77 -5.07 -14.81 1.00
C LEU A 77 -4.39 -14.07 -0.15
N LEU A 78 -3.93 -12.83 0.08
CA LEU A 78 -3.25 -12.02 -0.93
C LEU A 78 -1.96 -12.67 -1.43
N LEU A 79 -1.11 -13.16 -0.52
CA LEU A 79 0.14 -13.86 -0.89
C LEU A 79 -0.14 -15.09 -1.76
N HIS A 80 -1.18 -15.86 -1.45
CA HIS A 80 -1.59 -17.01 -2.27
C HIS A 80 -2.20 -16.57 -3.61
N ALA A 81 -2.99 -15.50 -3.65
CA ALA A 81 -3.56 -14.95 -4.87
C ALA A 81 -2.49 -14.41 -5.82
N MET A 82 -1.51 -13.69 -5.31
CA MET A 82 -0.36 -13.22 -6.07
C MET A 82 0.44 -14.39 -6.64
N LYS A 83 0.73 -15.41 -5.83
CA LYS A 83 1.40 -16.64 -6.30
C LYS A 83 0.63 -17.34 -7.43
N ARG A 84 -0.70 -17.43 -7.31
CA ARG A 84 -1.57 -18.02 -8.36
C ARG A 84 -1.64 -17.19 -9.63
N SER A 85 -1.45 -15.87 -9.52
CA SER A 85 -1.48 -14.92 -10.65
C SER A 85 -0.12 -14.77 -11.33
N GLY A 86 0.90 -15.52 -10.91
CA GLY A 86 2.25 -15.45 -11.47
C GLY A 86 3.13 -14.34 -10.88
N CYS A 87 2.67 -13.63 -9.86
CA CYS A 87 3.41 -12.55 -9.21
C CYS A 87 3.96 -13.03 -7.87
N THR A 88 5.21 -13.50 -7.87
CA THR A 88 5.80 -14.08 -6.68
C THR A 88 6.29 -13.02 -5.69
N VAL A 89 5.57 -12.83 -4.58
CA VAL A 89 6.04 -12.04 -3.45
C VAL A 89 6.84 -12.92 -2.50
N SER A 90 8.16 -12.74 -2.51
CA SER A 90 9.07 -13.24 -1.47
C SER A 90 9.08 -12.32 -0.23
N ARG A 91 8.99 -12.94 0.95
CA ARG A 91 8.94 -12.27 2.27
C ARG A 91 10.17 -11.42 2.57
N ASP A 92 11.35 -11.91 2.19
CA ASP A 92 12.62 -11.27 2.54
C ASP A 92 13.14 -10.29 1.48
N ARG A 93 12.51 -10.27 0.30
CA ARG A 93 12.95 -9.40 -0.82
C ARG A 93 12.03 -8.24 -1.11
N HIS A 94 10.74 -8.36 -0.80
CA HIS A 94 9.75 -7.33 -1.15
C HIS A 94 9.19 -6.60 0.07
N PHE A 95 9.78 -6.79 1.26
CA PHE A 95 9.37 -6.08 2.46
C PHE A 95 10.57 -5.50 3.19
N SER A 96 10.57 -4.18 3.37
CA SER A 96 11.56 -3.45 4.16
C SER A 96 10.90 -2.73 5.34
N CYS A 97 11.61 -2.70 6.47
CA CYS A 97 11.22 -1.96 7.66
C CYS A 97 12.14 -0.77 7.77
N GLU A 98 11.60 0.43 7.60
CA GLU A 98 12.39 1.66 7.50
C GLU A 98 11.95 2.70 8.52
N ALA A 99 12.88 3.55 8.93
CA ALA A 99 12.53 4.79 9.61
C ALA A 99 12.07 5.80 8.55
N CYS A 100 10.84 6.29 8.69
CA CYS A 100 10.22 7.22 7.74
C CYS A 100 10.06 8.61 8.34
N ASP A 101 10.24 9.62 7.49
CA ASP A 101 9.84 10.99 7.79
C ASP A 101 8.33 11.15 7.50
N GLY A 102 7.57 11.69 8.45
CA GLY A 102 6.14 11.94 8.31
C GLY A 102 5.24 10.87 8.96
N SER A 103 3.93 10.93 8.64
CA SER A 103 2.88 10.17 9.33
C SER A 103 2.38 8.93 8.58
N VAL A 104 2.96 8.60 7.42
CA VAL A 104 2.59 7.41 6.63
C VAL A 104 3.11 6.14 7.29
N SER A 105 2.30 5.08 7.29
CA SER A 105 2.67 3.81 7.94
C SER A 105 3.31 2.80 6.99
N GLY A 106 3.16 2.98 5.68
CA GLY A 106 3.79 2.15 4.66
C GLY A 106 3.60 2.71 3.26
N GLY A 107 4.11 1.98 2.27
CA GLY A 107 3.89 2.28 0.85
C GLY A 107 4.40 1.18 -0.07
N PHE A 108 3.76 1.04 -1.22
CA PHE A 108 4.17 0.15 -2.32
C PHE A 108 4.91 0.91 -3.42
N ASP A 109 6.12 0.47 -3.73
CA ASP A 109 6.90 0.95 -4.87
C ASP A 109 6.69 0.04 -6.09
N ALA A 110 6.00 0.55 -7.10
CA ALA A 110 5.70 -0.17 -8.33
C ALA A 110 6.93 -0.42 -9.23
N GLU A 111 8.00 0.38 -9.12
CA GLU A 111 9.21 0.20 -9.94
C GLU A 111 10.02 -1.01 -9.47
N THR A 112 10.15 -1.15 -8.15
CA THR A 112 10.91 -2.24 -7.51
C THR A 112 10.04 -3.41 -7.04
N SER A 113 8.71 -3.24 -7.06
CA SER A 113 7.75 -4.14 -6.42
C SER A 113 8.05 -4.38 -4.93
N GLU A 114 8.57 -3.36 -4.23
CA GLU A 114 8.89 -3.39 -2.81
C GLU A 114 7.77 -2.76 -1.97
N ILE A 115 7.49 -3.35 -0.81
CA ILE A 115 6.61 -2.80 0.22
C ILE A 115 7.48 -2.27 1.36
N VAL A 116 7.35 -0.99 1.65
CA VAL A 116 8.07 -0.30 2.71
C VAL A 116 7.13 -0.13 3.90
N LEU A 117 7.61 -0.48 5.10
CA LEU A 117 6.88 -0.38 6.35
C LEU A 117 7.58 0.60 7.27
N CYS A 118 6.88 1.67 7.66
CA CYS A 118 7.45 2.73 8.47
C CYS A 118 7.43 2.33 9.95
N GLN A 119 8.56 1.80 10.43
CA GLN A 119 8.67 1.16 11.75
C GLN A 119 8.33 2.12 12.90
N ASN A 120 8.57 3.43 12.73
CA ASN A 120 8.25 4.47 13.71
C ASN A 120 6.77 4.81 13.80
N ASN A 121 5.94 4.41 12.81
CA ASN A 121 4.52 4.73 12.75
C ASN A 121 3.62 3.50 13.01
N ILE A 122 4.19 2.30 13.13
CA ILE A 122 3.45 1.06 13.37
C ILE A 122 3.61 0.61 14.83
N HIS A 123 2.61 0.94 15.67
CA HIS A 123 2.69 0.72 17.11
C HIS A 123 2.05 -0.58 17.62
N SER A 124 1.30 -1.32 16.79
CA SER A 124 0.60 -2.53 17.23
C SER A 124 0.54 -3.60 16.14
N GLN A 125 0.22 -4.85 16.51
CA GLN A 125 0.13 -5.96 15.55
C GLN A 125 -1.06 -5.76 14.62
N SER A 126 -2.21 -5.34 15.17
CA SER A 126 -3.38 -5.02 14.35
C SER A 126 -3.12 -3.87 13.37
N HIS A 127 -2.30 -2.88 13.75
CA HIS A 127 -1.90 -1.82 12.81
C HIS A 127 -0.99 -2.39 11.71
N MET A 128 0.00 -3.22 12.07
CA MET A 128 0.85 -3.91 11.09
C MET A 128 0.03 -4.75 10.11
N ASP A 129 -0.93 -5.54 10.62
CA ASP A 129 -1.77 -6.41 9.80
C ASP A 129 -2.55 -5.62 8.75
N ARG A 130 -3.11 -4.45 9.12
CA ARG A 130 -3.82 -3.55 8.20
C ARG A 130 -2.89 -2.95 7.15
N VAL A 131 -1.74 -2.41 7.57
CA VAL A 131 -0.76 -1.80 6.65
C VAL A 131 -0.23 -2.84 5.66
N VAL A 132 0.22 -4.00 6.13
CA VAL A 132 0.70 -5.08 5.24
C VAL A 132 -0.39 -5.51 4.27
N THR A 133 -1.64 -5.61 4.72
CA THR A 133 -2.76 -5.97 3.83
C THR A 133 -3.02 -4.87 2.79
N HIS A 134 -3.02 -3.61 3.21
CA HIS A 134 -3.19 -2.44 2.34
C HIS A 134 -2.14 -2.43 1.22
N GLU A 135 -0.86 -2.53 1.57
CA GLU A 135 0.23 -2.52 0.60
C GLU A 135 0.25 -3.78 -0.28
N LEU A 136 -0.16 -4.94 0.26
CA LEU A 136 -0.33 -6.15 -0.55
C LEU A 136 -1.47 -6.04 -1.56
N ILE A 137 -2.53 -5.29 -1.27
CA ILE A 137 -3.60 -5.01 -2.25
C ILE A 137 -3.05 -4.16 -3.38
N HIS A 138 -2.24 -3.14 -3.09
CA HIS A 138 -1.54 -2.38 -4.12
C HIS A 138 -0.63 -3.26 -4.97
N ALA A 139 0.16 -4.13 -4.35
CA ALA A 139 1.01 -5.06 -5.08
C ALA A 139 0.20 -6.05 -5.94
N PHE A 140 -0.93 -6.55 -5.42
CA PHE A 140 -1.84 -7.43 -6.17
C PHE A 140 -2.52 -6.71 -7.34
N ASP A 141 -2.93 -5.46 -7.16
CA ASP A 141 -3.52 -4.65 -8.22
C ASP A 141 -2.50 -4.29 -9.29
N HIS A 142 -1.27 -3.94 -8.90
CA HIS A 142 -0.18 -3.75 -9.84
C HIS A 142 0.02 -4.99 -10.72
N CYS A 143 0.08 -6.16 -10.08
CA CYS A 143 0.25 -7.45 -10.74
C CYS A 143 -0.90 -7.81 -11.71
N ARG A 144 -2.15 -7.75 -11.24
CA ARG A 144 -3.28 -8.30 -12.01
C ARG A 144 -3.88 -7.31 -13.01
N ALA A 145 -3.85 -6.02 -12.67
CA ALA A 145 -4.59 -4.97 -13.39
C ALA A 145 -3.67 -3.97 -14.08
N HIS A 146 -2.34 -4.15 -13.99
CA HIS A 146 -1.34 -3.30 -14.66
C HIS A 146 -1.58 -1.82 -14.36
N VAL A 147 -1.79 -1.51 -13.07
CA VAL A 147 -2.12 -0.17 -12.57
C VAL A 147 -1.07 0.84 -13.05
N ASP A 148 -1.55 1.91 -13.70
CA ASP A 148 -0.71 3.04 -14.10
C ASP A 148 -0.70 4.04 -12.95
N TRP A 149 0.24 3.81 -12.04
CA TRP A 149 0.36 4.59 -10.82
C TRP A 149 0.57 6.07 -11.12
N PHE A 150 1.42 6.41 -12.08
CA PHE A 150 1.95 7.76 -12.23
C PHE A 150 1.15 8.65 -13.19
N ASN A 151 0.69 8.11 -14.31
CA ASN A 151 0.07 8.93 -15.36
C ASN A 151 -1.45 8.88 -15.32
N ASN A 152 -2.05 7.96 -14.56
CA ASN A 152 -3.49 7.79 -14.48
C ASN A 152 -4.01 7.85 -13.05
N VAL A 153 -4.49 9.04 -12.65
CA VAL A 153 -5.09 9.27 -11.32
C VAL A 153 -6.30 8.37 -11.03
N ARG A 154 -7.03 7.92 -12.06
CA ARG A 154 -8.16 7.00 -11.86
C ARG A 154 -7.69 5.60 -11.48
N HIS A 155 -6.57 5.13 -12.04
CA HIS A 155 -5.98 3.85 -11.68
C HIS A 155 -5.46 3.88 -10.24
N LEU A 156 -4.75 4.96 -9.87
CA LEU A 156 -4.36 5.20 -8.48
C LEU A 156 -5.59 5.21 -7.56
N ALA A 157 -6.59 6.03 -7.85
CA ALA A 157 -7.79 6.13 -7.02
C ALA A 157 -8.52 4.78 -6.85
N CYS A 158 -8.59 3.98 -7.92
CA CYS A 158 -9.19 2.65 -7.85
C CYS A 158 -8.45 1.71 -6.88
N SER A 159 -7.12 1.71 -6.95
CA SER A 159 -6.26 0.92 -6.07
C SER A 159 -6.39 1.36 -4.61
N GLU A 160 -6.46 2.67 -4.36
CA GLU A 160 -6.67 3.25 -3.03
C GLU A 160 -8.05 2.92 -2.44
N ILE A 161 -9.11 2.96 -3.27
CA ILE A 161 -10.47 2.54 -2.88
C ILE A 161 -10.45 1.07 -2.45
N ARG A 162 -9.84 0.19 -3.27
CA ARG A 162 -9.76 -1.25 -2.96
C ARG A 162 -8.95 -1.51 -1.70
N ALA A 163 -7.80 -0.84 -1.55
CA ALA A 163 -6.95 -0.98 -0.39
C ALA A 163 -7.70 -0.57 0.89
N ALA A 164 -8.35 0.59 0.92
CA ALA A 164 -9.15 1.04 2.06
C ALA A 164 -10.37 0.14 2.36
N ASN A 165 -11.00 -0.41 1.32
CA ASN A 165 -12.18 -1.26 1.42
C ASN A 165 -11.85 -2.66 1.98
N LEU A 166 -10.76 -3.28 1.50
CA LEU A 166 -10.46 -4.69 1.74
C LEU A 166 -9.41 -4.94 2.83
N SER A 167 -8.63 -3.94 3.23
CA SER A 167 -7.55 -4.09 4.23
C SER A 167 -8.04 -4.20 5.69
N GLY A 168 -9.31 -3.85 5.94
CA GLY A 168 -9.83 -3.65 7.28
C GLY A 168 -9.46 -2.28 7.89
N ASP A 169 -8.94 -1.34 7.10
CA ASP A 169 -8.73 0.06 7.50
C ASP A 169 -10.03 0.75 7.91
N CYS A 170 -11.11 0.44 7.18
CA CYS A 170 -12.46 0.92 7.46
C CYS A 170 -13.31 -0.11 8.22
N ALA A 171 -12.68 -1.06 8.92
CA ALA A 171 -13.38 -2.01 9.78
C ALA A 171 -13.93 -1.30 11.03
N LEU A 172 -15.24 -1.35 11.21
CA LEU A 172 -15.93 -0.78 12.37
C LEU A 172 -15.77 -1.73 13.56
N THR A 173 -14.67 -1.61 14.30
CA THR A 173 -14.35 -2.54 15.38
C THR A 173 -15.26 -2.43 16.61
N ASN A 174 -16.35 -1.64 16.63
CA ASN A 174 -17.26 -1.54 17.78
C ASN A 174 -18.68 -0.97 17.52
N GLU A 175 -19.25 -1.09 16.32
CA GLU A 175 -20.49 -0.35 15.98
C GLU A 175 -21.72 -1.21 15.59
N ILE A 176 -21.64 -2.53 15.81
CA ILE A 176 -22.78 -3.45 15.55
C ILE A 176 -23.97 -3.20 16.51
N SER A 177 -23.80 -2.42 17.59
CA SER A 177 -24.89 -2.08 18.52
C SER A 177 -25.74 -0.89 18.09
N ARG A 178 -25.47 -0.22 16.96
CA ARG A 178 -26.21 0.96 16.51
C ARG A 178 -26.66 0.85 15.04
N PHE A 179 -27.86 0.30 14.85
CA PHE A 179 -28.73 0.40 13.66
C PHE A 179 -28.08 0.13 12.27
N ASN A 180 -28.43 -1.02 11.69
CA ASN A 180 -27.96 -1.58 10.41
C ASN A 180 -27.93 -0.66 9.17
N PHE A 181 -28.59 0.50 9.16
CA PHE A 181 -28.64 1.38 7.98
C PHE A 181 -27.50 2.41 7.93
N GLY A 182 -26.96 2.85 9.08
CA GLY A 182 -25.85 3.82 9.11
C GLY A 182 -24.49 3.19 8.75
N LEU A 183 -24.29 1.92 9.10
CA LEU A 183 -22.99 1.24 9.01
C LEU A 183 -22.46 1.10 7.58
N LYS A 184 -23.34 0.82 6.61
CA LYS A 184 -22.95 0.69 5.20
C LYS A 184 -22.50 2.03 4.62
N GLN A 185 -23.21 3.11 4.97
CA GLN A 185 -22.87 4.46 4.53
C GLN A 185 -21.56 4.92 5.18
N HIS A 186 -21.39 4.69 6.49
CA HIS A 186 -20.15 4.98 7.20
C HIS A 186 -18.93 4.26 6.61
N HIS A 187 -19.06 2.99 6.22
CA HIS A 187 -17.96 2.26 5.60
C HIS A 187 -17.58 2.86 4.24
N GLN A 188 -18.55 3.17 3.38
CA GLN A 188 -18.28 3.81 2.09
C GLN A 188 -17.67 5.20 2.25
N ASP A 189 -18.14 5.99 3.22
CA ASP A 189 -17.59 7.32 3.51
C ASP A 189 -16.14 7.21 4.01
N CYS A 190 -15.85 6.24 4.88
CA CYS A 190 -14.47 5.95 5.30
C CYS A 190 -13.59 5.57 4.10
N VAL A 191 -14.07 4.71 3.20
CA VAL A 191 -13.30 4.30 2.01
C VAL A 191 -13.02 5.48 1.09
N ARG A 192 -14.02 6.34 0.83
CA ARG A 192 -13.84 7.57 0.04
C ARG A 192 -12.81 8.50 0.68
N ASP A 193 -12.94 8.75 1.98
CA ASP A 193 -12.08 9.66 2.71
C ASP A 193 -10.62 9.15 2.78
N ARG A 194 -10.42 7.86 3.04
CA ARG A 194 -9.08 7.26 3.03
C ARG A 194 -8.45 7.32 1.65
N ALA A 195 -9.17 6.93 0.61
CA ALA A 195 -8.66 6.99 -0.76
C ALA A 195 -8.26 8.43 -1.16
N LEU A 196 -9.10 9.41 -0.80
CA LEU A 196 -8.80 10.83 -1.03
C LEU A 196 -7.51 11.25 -0.32
N ARG A 197 -7.32 10.89 0.96
CA ARG A 197 -6.12 11.23 1.73
C ARG A 197 -4.87 10.59 1.13
N SER A 198 -4.94 9.30 0.75
CA SER A 198 -3.81 8.62 0.13
C SER A 198 -3.38 9.29 -1.17
N ILE A 199 -4.33 9.59 -2.07
CA ILE A 199 -4.04 10.28 -3.34
C ILE A 199 -3.35 11.63 -3.09
N LEU A 200 -3.85 12.41 -2.13
CA LEU A 200 -3.28 13.73 -1.80
C LEU A 200 -1.89 13.63 -1.15
N ALA A 201 -1.59 12.52 -0.47
CA ALA A 201 -0.26 12.28 0.07
C ALA A 201 0.77 11.99 -1.04
N VAL A 202 0.36 11.33 -2.13
CA VAL A 202 1.27 10.87 -3.19
C VAL A 202 1.23 11.69 -4.48
N ARG A 203 0.21 12.52 -4.71
CA ARG A 203 0.03 13.31 -5.94
C ARG A 203 -0.20 14.78 -5.64
N HIS A 204 0.46 15.62 -6.43
CA HIS A 204 0.24 17.07 -6.46
C HIS A 204 -0.96 17.44 -7.31
N ILE A 205 -2.15 17.22 -6.79
CA ILE A 205 -3.40 17.64 -7.42
C ILE A 205 -4.29 18.34 -6.40
N SER A 206 -5.27 19.11 -6.87
CA SER A 206 -6.22 19.74 -5.97
C SER A 206 -7.10 18.68 -5.30
N ARG A 207 -7.62 19.01 -4.12
CA ARG A 207 -8.56 18.14 -3.39
C ARG A 207 -9.80 17.82 -4.22
N GLU A 208 -10.27 18.78 -5.00
CA GLU A 208 -11.43 18.64 -5.88
C GLU A 208 -11.14 17.66 -7.02
N ALA A 209 -9.94 17.73 -7.62
CA ALA A 209 -9.52 16.81 -8.67
C ALA A 209 -9.37 15.38 -8.13
N ALA A 210 -8.79 15.23 -6.92
CA ALA A 210 -8.67 13.94 -6.26
C ALA A 210 -10.03 13.34 -5.89
N ALA A 211 -10.93 14.14 -5.30
CA ALA A 211 -12.29 13.72 -4.96
C ALA A 211 -13.06 13.28 -6.20
N LYS A 212 -12.99 14.07 -7.28
CA LYS A 212 -13.60 13.70 -8.56
C LYS A 212 -13.02 12.41 -9.13
N ALA A 213 -11.71 12.17 -8.99
CA ALA A 213 -11.10 10.91 -9.43
C ALA A 213 -11.64 9.70 -8.65
N VAL A 214 -11.77 9.83 -7.32
CA VAL A 214 -12.38 8.81 -6.44
C VAL A 214 -13.83 8.56 -6.86
N ASP A 215 -14.66 9.61 -6.93
CA ASP A 215 -16.09 9.47 -7.24
C ASP A 215 -16.33 8.81 -8.61
N ASN A 216 -15.53 9.16 -9.62
CA ASN A 216 -15.66 8.59 -10.97
C ASN A 216 -15.45 7.08 -11.04
N VAL A 217 -14.64 6.51 -10.14
CA VAL A 217 -14.29 5.09 -10.16
C VAL A 217 -14.86 4.31 -8.98
N PHE A 218 -15.49 5.01 -8.02
CA PHE A 218 -15.88 4.46 -6.73
C PHE A 218 -16.71 3.18 -6.87
N ASP A 219 -17.82 3.23 -7.61
CA ASP A 219 -18.73 2.08 -7.71
C ASP A 219 -18.05 0.87 -8.34
N SER A 220 -17.24 1.06 -9.38
CA SER A 220 -16.52 -0.05 -10.02
C SER A 220 -15.48 -0.66 -9.08
N CYS A 221 -14.69 0.17 -8.41
CA CYS A 221 -13.54 -0.28 -7.62
C CYS A 221 -13.95 -0.78 -6.23
N PHE A 222 -14.99 -0.20 -5.64
CA PHE A 222 -15.58 -0.65 -4.39
C PHE A 222 -16.23 -2.03 -4.53
N ASN A 223 -16.82 -2.33 -5.70
CA ASN A 223 -17.43 -3.63 -5.98
C ASN A 223 -16.45 -4.67 -6.57
N ASP A 224 -15.21 -4.29 -6.89
CA ASP A 224 -14.16 -5.27 -7.21
C ASP A 224 -13.59 -5.83 -5.90
N LEU A 225 -14.01 -7.05 -5.57
CA LEU A 225 -13.66 -7.73 -4.32
C LEU A 225 -12.56 -8.78 -4.48
N GLU A 226 -11.92 -8.89 -5.65
CA GLU A 226 -10.84 -9.86 -5.82
C GLU A 226 -9.62 -9.51 -4.93
N PRO A 227 -8.95 -10.49 -4.31
CA PRO A 227 -9.21 -11.93 -4.38
C PRO A 227 -10.13 -12.45 -3.25
N PHE A 228 -10.61 -11.56 -2.38
CA PHE A 228 -11.39 -11.90 -1.20
C PHE A 228 -12.80 -12.43 -1.53
N GLY A 229 -13.41 -11.95 -2.62
CA GLY A 229 -14.79 -12.25 -3.00
C GLY A 229 -15.86 -11.66 -2.07
N ARG A 230 -15.44 -10.92 -1.04
CA ARG A 230 -16.28 -10.25 -0.04
C ARG A 230 -15.48 -9.12 0.62
N ILE A 231 -16.17 -8.17 1.25
CA ILE A 231 -15.54 -7.18 2.13
C ILE A 231 -15.37 -7.81 3.52
N PRO A 232 -14.14 -8.03 4.02
CA PRO A 232 -13.96 -8.66 5.33
C PRO A 232 -14.00 -7.60 6.45
N HIS A 233 -15.08 -7.58 7.24
CA HIS A 233 -15.28 -6.59 8.32
C HIS A 233 -14.59 -6.97 9.63
N CYS A 234 -14.23 -8.24 9.79
CA CYS A 234 -13.50 -8.75 10.96
C CYS A 234 -12.63 -9.95 10.58
N LYS A 235 -11.78 -10.40 11.53
CA LYS A 235 -10.89 -11.56 11.32
C LYS A 235 -11.64 -12.81 10.87
N ARG A 236 -12.81 -13.09 11.47
CA ARG A 236 -13.65 -14.24 11.09
C ARG A 236 -14.12 -14.16 9.63
N ASP A 237 -14.49 -12.99 9.16
CA ASP A 237 -14.93 -12.81 7.77
C ASP A 237 -13.77 -13.01 6.79
N ALA A 238 -12.57 -12.57 7.18
CA ALA A 238 -11.35 -12.80 6.41
C ALA A 238 -10.91 -14.28 6.41
N ASP A 239 -11.02 -14.99 7.53
CA ASP A 239 -10.79 -16.44 7.59
C ASP A 239 -11.73 -17.19 6.63
N MET A 240 -13.00 -16.75 6.58
CA MET A 240 -14.00 -17.31 5.69
C MET A 240 -13.70 -16.99 4.22
N ALA A 241 -13.34 -15.74 3.89
CA ALA A 241 -12.87 -15.34 2.55
C ALA A 241 -11.68 -16.18 2.10
N TYR A 242 -10.70 -16.39 2.98
CA TYR A 242 -9.51 -17.18 2.68
C TYR A 242 -9.81 -18.66 2.47
N SER A 243 -10.71 -19.22 3.29
CA SER A 243 -11.17 -20.60 3.14
C SER A 243 -11.86 -20.82 1.80
N GLU A 244 -12.75 -19.90 1.41
CA GLU A 244 -13.40 -19.94 0.09
C GLU A 244 -12.41 -19.79 -1.05
N PHE A 245 -11.47 -18.84 -0.96
CA PHE A 245 -10.43 -18.65 -1.96
C PHE A 245 -9.61 -19.92 -2.20
N LYS A 246 -9.22 -20.63 -1.14
CA LYS A 246 -8.53 -21.93 -1.24
C LYS A 246 -9.40 -22.99 -1.91
N ASN A 247 -10.70 -23.00 -1.62
CA ASN A 247 -11.64 -23.95 -2.18
C ASN A 247 -11.99 -23.66 -3.66
N ARG A 248 -11.86 -22.42 -4.15
CA ARG A 248 -12.09 -22.08 -5.57
C ARG A 248 -11.29 -22.98 -6.52
N GLY A 249 -10.04 -23.32 -6.18
CA GLY A 249 -9.20 -24.20 -6.99
C GLY A 249 -9.70 -25.66 -7.10
N ARG A 250 -10.56 -26.13 -6.18
CA ARG A 250 -11.12 -27.49 -6.22
C ARG A 250 -12.28 -27.62 -7.20
N TYR A 251 -13.02 -26.54 -7.46
CA TYR A 251 -14.15 -26.57 -8.38
C TYR A 251 -13.73 -26.51 -9.85
N TYR A 252 -12.61 -25.86 -10.16
CA TYR A 252 -12.07 -25.78 -11.54
C TYR A 252 -11.17 -26.95 -11.93
N ALA A 253 -10.85 -27.88 -11.01
CA ALA A 253 -10.09 -29.09 -11.31
C ALA A 253 -10.99 -30.31 -11.64
N ASN A 254 -12.32 -30.12 -11.65
CA ASN A 254 -13.32 -31.15 -11.91
C ASN A 254 -14.05 -30.97 -13.26
N PHE A 255 -13.48 -30.18 -14.17
CA PHE A 255 -13.94 -30.05 -15.57
C PHE A 255 -12.76 -30.30 -16.51
#